data_AF-A0A1I8IE93-F1
#
_entry.id   AF-A0A1I8IE93-F1
#
_cell.length_a   1.000
_cell.length_b   1.000
_cell.length_c   1.000
_cell.angle_alpha   90.00
_cell.angle_beta   90.00
_cell.angle_gamma   90.00
#
_symmetry.space_group_name_H-M   'P 1'
#
loop_
_entity.id
_entity.type
_entity.pdbx_description
1 polymer ?
#
loop_
_entity_poly.entity_id
_entity_poly.type
_entity_poly.pdbx_seq_one_letter_code
_entity_poly.pdbx_strand_id
1 'polypeptide(L)'
;IYCAHSQRLIDKFDTGLEADSAEFCPASVGSQTPRFLACGCYRYDEPSRKRIGRLHLLEIKDEAASGATSAAMMYSRDSAFGGVLDLSWAGDATGDSPRLWTANADGSLAMYSVGLQDLTVTASRSCCRGSAWGRLFWALHRP
;
A
#
# COMPACT_ATOMS: atom_id res chain seq x y z
N ILE A 1 -9.27 30.98 8.45
CA ILE A 1 -7.88 30.53 8.69
C ILE A 1 -7.44 29.78 7.44
N TYR A 2 -6.75 30.44 6.51
CA TYR A 2 -6.12 29.75 5.38
C TYR A 2 -4.75 29.30 5.85
N CYS A 3 -4.58 28.01 6.06
CA CYS A 3 -3.26 27.45 6.35
C CYS A 3 -2.51 27.41 5.02
N ALA A 4 -1.61 28.37 4.81
CA ALA A 4 -0.67 28.35 3.69
C ALA A 4 0.37 27.25 3.94
N HIS A 5 -0.03 25.98 3.78
CA HIS A 5 0.91 24.88 3.75
C HIS A 5 1.65 24.94 2.41
N SER A 6 2.94 25.29 2.45
CA SER A 6 3.81 25.10 1.30
C SER A 6 3.92 23.60 1.03
N GLN A 7 3.28 23.12 -0.02
CA GLN A 7 3.47 21.75 -0.49
C GLN A 7 4.88 21.65 -1.08
N ARG A 8 5.74 20.86 -0.45
CA ARG A 8 7.05 20.53 -0.99
C ARG A 8 6.95 19.15 -1.62
N LEU A 9 7.23 19.07 -2.93
CA LEU A 9 7.43 17.79 -3.59
C LEU A 9 8.71 17.15 -3.03
N ILE A 10 8.58 15.93 -2.50
CA ILE A 10 9.71 15.13 -2.01
C ILE A 10 10.31 14.37 -3.19
N ASP A 11 9.50 13.53 -3.83
CA ASP A 11 9.88 12.72 -4.98
C ASP A 11 8.69 12.45 -5.91
N LYS A 12 8.98 12.00 -7.13
CA LYS A 12 7.98 11.56 -8.11
C LYS A 12 8.39 10.20 -8.69
N PHE A 13 7.46 9.25 -8.67
CA PHE A 13 7.64 7.92 -9.23
C PHE A 13 6.63 7.69 -10.35
N ASP A 14 7.10 7.07 -11.44
CA ASP A 14 6.23 6.52 -12.46
C ASP A 14 5.94 5.06 -12.12
N THR A 15 4.68 4.76 -11.83
CA THR A 15 4.18 3.41 -11.52
C THR A 15 3.98 2.57 -12.78
N GLY A 16 3.96 3.18 -13.97
CA GLY A 16 3.67 2.54 -15.26
C GLY A 16 2.21 2.10 -15.42
N LEU A 17 1.37 2.30 -14.40
CA LEU A 17 -0.08 2.09 -14.34
C LEU A 17 -0.71 3.22 -13.52
N GLU A 18 -2.00 3.44 -13.69
CA GLU A 18 -2.73 4.38 -12.84
C GLU A 18 -2.78 3.85 -11.40
N ALA A 19 -2.49 4.73 -10.44
CA ALA A 19 -2.57 4.41 -9.02
C ALA A 19 -4.01 4.64 -8.54
N ASP A 20 -4.64 3.58 -8.03
CA ASP A 20 -6.01 3.62 -7.51
C ASP A 20 -6.04 3.81 -6.00
N SER A 21 -4.99 3.35 -5.31
CA SER A 21 -4.85 3.44 -3.86
C SER A 21 -3.41 3.73 -3.45
N ALA A 22 -3.25 4.51 -2.40
CA ALA A 22 -1.96 4.76 -1.78
C ALA A 22 -2.14 4.97 -0.28
N GLU A 23 -1.25 4.39 0.53
CA GLU A 23 -1.37 4.46 1.98
C GLU A 23 0.01 4.47 2.65
N PHE A 24 0.23 5.44 3.53
CA PHE A 24 1.43 5.51 4.37
C PHE A 24 1.34 4.49 5.50
N CYS A 25 2.42 3.74 5.70
CA CYS A 25 2.56 2.91 6.89
C CYS A 25 2.58 3.81 8.12
N PRO A 26 1.80 3.49 9.18
CA PRO A 26 1.87 4.23 10.43
C PRO A 26 3.31 4.36 10.93
N ALA A 27 3.68 5.56 11.39
CA ALA A 27 5.00 5.79 11.94
C ALA A 27 5.18 4.98 13.24
N SER A 28 6.35 4.37 13.41
CA SER A 28 6.70 3.67 14.65
C SER A 28 6.67 4.63 15.84
N VAL A 29 6.41 4.09 17.04
CA VAL A 29 6.41 4.87 18.28
C VAL A 29 7.75 5.60 18.42
N GLY A 30 7.71 6.93 18.52
CA GLY A 30 8.91 7.78 18.62
C GLY A 30 9.46 8.28 17.29
N SER A 31 8.89 7.87 16.14
CA SER A 31 9.16 8.46 14.83
C SER A 31 7.99 9.35 14.40
N GLN A 32 8.28 10.48 13.75
CA GLN A 32 7.26 11.30 13.09
C GLN A 32 7.09 10.96 11.61
N THR A 33 8.03 10.20 11.04
CA THR A 33 8.07 9.91 9.62
C THR A 33 7.62 8.47 9.38
N PRO A 34 6.63 8.25 8.50
CA PRO A 34 6.23 6.91 8.08
C PRO A 34 7.39 6.26 7.33
N ARG A 35 7.67 4.99 7.62
CA ARG A 35 8.79 4.27 6.98
C ARG A 35 8.47 3.84 5.55
N PHE A 36 7.21 3.53 5.27
CA PHE A 36 6.81 2.97 3.99
C PHE A 36 5.60 3.69 3.40
N LEU A 37 5.55 3.71 2.07
CA LEU A 37 4.37 4.06 1.28
C LEU A 37 4.03 2.88 0.38
N ALA A 38 2.83 2.35 0.50
CA ALA A 38 2.30 1.35 -0.41
C ALA A 38 1.43 2.03 -1.46
N CYS A 39 1.48 1.54 -2.70
CA CYS A 39 0.65 2.02 -3.79
C CYS A 39 0.12 0.84 -4.62
N GLY A 40 -1.21 0.77 -4.73
CA GLY A 40 -1.93 -0.23 -5.50
C GLY A 40 -2.37 0.35 -6.83
N CYS A 41 -2.14 -0.39 -7.90
CA CYS A 41 -2.55 -0.03 -9.25
C CYS A 41 -3.54 -1.05 -9.80
N TYR A 42 -4.44 -0.58 -10.65
CA TYR A 42 -5.34 -1.38 -11.44
C TYR A 42 -5.45 -0.83 -12.87
N ARG A 43 -5.51 -1.75 -13.83
CA ARG A 43 -5.89 -1.47 -15.21
C ARG A 43 -6.72 -2.62 -15.75
N TYR A 44 -7.83 -2.29 -16.40
CA TYR A 44 -8.56 -3.24 -17.21
C TYR A 44 -8.00 -3.23 -18.64
N ASP A 45 -7.46 -4.36 -19.08
CA ASP A 45 -7.01 -4.54 -20.46
C ASP A 45 -8.17 -5.05 -21.31
N GLU A 46 -8.82 -4.16 -22.06
CA GLU A 46 -10.00 -4.50 -22.87
C GLU A 46 -9.74 -5.62 -23.89
N PRO A 47 -8.64 -5.62 -24.66
CA PRO A 47 -8.36 -6.67 -25.65
C PRO A 47 -8.26 -8.06 -25.05
N SER A 48 -7.51 -8.23 -23.94
CA SER A 48 -7.39 -9.54 -23.28
C SER A 48 -8.50 -9.82 -22.26
N ARG A 49 -9.34 -8.82 -21.95
CA ARG A 49 -10.34 -8.84 -20.87
C ARG A 49 -9.75 -9.21 -19.52
N LYS A 50 -8.50 -8.82 -19.26
CA LYS A 50 -7.80 -9.12 -18.01
C LYS A 50 -7.75 -7.91 -17.10
N ARG A 51 -7.86 -8.18 -15.80
CA ARG A 51 -7.61 -7.22 -14.72
C ARG A 51 -6.14 -7.30 -14.36
N ILE A 52 -5.37 -6.28 -14.72
CA ILE A 52 -3.95 -6.17 -14.40
C ILE A 52 -3.85 -5.33 -13.14
N GLY A 53 -3.04 -5.75 -12.18
CA GLY A 53 -2.72 -4.92 -11.03
C GLY A 53 -1.27 -5.07 -10.63
N ARG A 54 -0.79 -4.06 -9.92
CA ARG A 54 0.59 -3.98 -9.47
C ARG A 54 0.61 -3.39 -8.07
N LEU A 55 1.49 -3.92 -7.22
CA LEU A 55 1.75 -3.38 -5.90
C LEU A 55 3.15 -2.79 -5.88
N HIS A 56 3.24 -1.52 -5.51
CA HIS A 56 4.49 -0.81 -5.27
C HIS A 56 4.68 -0.59 -3.78
N LEU A 57 5.92 -0.75 -3.32
CA LEU A 57 6.34 -0.37 -1.98
C LEU A 57 7.54 0.56 -2.07
N LEU A 58 7.44 1.70 -1.41
CA LEU A 58 8.50 2.68 -1.32
C LEU A 58 8.97 2.78 0.13
N GLU A 59 10.29 2.80 0.34
CA GLU A 59 10.90 3.17 1.61
C GLU A 59 11.06 4.68 1.64
N ILE A 60 10.66 5.30 2.74
CA ILE A 60 10.88 6.72 3.00
C ILE A 60 12.02 6.82 4.01
N LYS A 61 13.01 7.64 3.70
CA LYS A 61 14.19 7.86 4.54
C LYS A 61 14.35 9.34 4.82
N ASP A 62 14.51 9.65 6.09
CA ASP A 62 15.01 10.95 6.51
C ASP A 62 16.54 10.89 6.58
N GLU A 63 17.18 11.76 5.80
CA GLU A 63 18.61 11.96 5.87
C GLU A 63 18.94 12.90 7.03
N ALA A 64 19.32 12.30 8.16
CA ALA A 64 19.62 13.03 9.41
C ALA A 64 20.64 14.17 9.24
N ALA A 65 21.55 14.08 8.27
CA ALA A 65 22.59 15.08 8.03
C ALA A 65 22.08 16.32 7.25
N SER A 66 21.11 16.15 6.35
CA SER A 66 20.59 17.20 5.48
C SER A 66 19.21 17.70 5.88
N GLY A 67 18.52 16.96 6.76
CA GLY A 67 17.10 17.18 7.08
C GLY A 67 16.18 16.95 5.87
N ALA A 68 16.70 16.31 4.81
CA ALA A 68 15.93 15.99 3.61
C ALA A 68 15.25 14.64 3.78
N THR A 69 14.01 14.55 3.33
CA THR A 69 13.31 13.28 3.16
C THR A 69 13.49 12.84 1.71
N SER A 70 13.69 11.54 1.50
CA SER A 70 13.72 10.90 0.18
C SER A 70 12.85 9.65 0.19
N ALA A 71 12.39 9.21 -0.97
CA ALA A 71 11.76 7.91 -1.13
C ALA A 71 12.50 7.05 -2.17
N ALA A 72 12.49 5.74 -1.97
CA ALA A 72 13.08 4.79 -2.91
C ALA A 72 12.13 3.61 -3.13
N MET A 73 11.89 3.24 -4.39
CA MET A 73 11.09 2.07 -4.71
C MET A 73 11.86 0.80 -4.31
N MET A 74 11.34 0.09 -3.31
CA MET A 74 11.91 -1.19 -2.85
C MET A 74 11.35 -2.36 -3.65
N TYR A 75 10.06 -2.31 -3.94
CA TYR A 75 9.33 -3.40 -4.55
C TYR A 75 8.34 -2.87 -5.58
N SER A 76 8.28 -3.57 -6.70
CA SER A 76 7.26 -3.40 -7.72
C SER A 76 7.03 -4.73 -8.40
N ARG A 77 5.85 -5.31 -8.21
CA ARG A 77 5.47 -6.55 -8.92
C ARG A 77 3.99 -6.57 -9.24
N ASP A 78 3.70 -7.27 -10.32
CA ASP A 78 2.34 -7.59 -10.71
C ASP A 78 1.68 -8.42 -9.60
N SER A 79 0.47 -8.04 -9.24
CA SER A 79 -0.33 -8.72 -8.23
C SER A 79 -0.90 -10.00 -8.80
N ALA A 80 -0.75 -11.10 -8.06
CA ALA A 80 -1.35 -12.39 -8.41
C ALA A 80 -2.90 -12.37 -8.39
N PHE A 81 -3.51 -11.34 -7.78
CA PHE A 81 -4.95 -11.21 -7.56
C PHE A 81 -5.62 -10.19 -8.50
N GLY A 82 -4.89 -9.74 -9.53
CA GLY A 82 -5.33 -8.67 -10.44
C GLY A 82 -5.17 -7.28 -9.81
N GLY A 83 -6.07 -6.35 -10.15
CA GLY A 83 -6.05 -4.97 -9.65
C GLY A 83 -6.01 -4.85 -8.13
N VAL A 84 -5.21 -3.94 -7.59
CA VAL A 84 -5.23 -3.59 -6.16
C VAL A 84 -6.10 -2.34 -6.00
N LEU A 85 -7.29 -2.50 -5.43
CA LEU A 85 -8.31 -1.46 -5.35
C LEU A 85 -8.21 -0.65 -4.05
N ASP A 86 -7.77 -1.29 -2.97
CA ASP A 86 -7.61 -0.63 -1.68
C ASP A 86 -6.48 -1.26 -0.86
N LEU A 87 -5.94 -0.47 0.06
CA LEU A 87 -4.81 -0.79 0.93
C LEU A 87 -5.17 -0.47 2.38
N SER A 88 -4.71 -1.32 3.30
CA SER A 88 -4.81 -1.03 4.74
C SER A 88 -3.62 -1.62 5.50
N TRP A 89 -2.82 -0.79 6.14
CA TRP A 89 -1.80 -1.26 7.07
C TRP A 89 -2.45 -1.86 8.33
N ALA A 90 -1.96 -3.01 8.77
CA ALA A 90 -2.43 -3.61 10.01
C ALA A 90 -2.07 -2.73 11.22
N GLY A 91 -2.89 -2.76 12.29
CA GLY A 91 -2.67 -1.93 13.48
C GLY A 91 -1.33 -2.17 14.20
N ASP A 92 -0.67 -3.31 13.96
CA ASP A 92 0.66 -3.64 14.47
C ASP A 92 1.80 -3.27 13.50
N ALA A 93 1.53 -2.51 12.45
CA ALA A 93 2.51 -2.10 11.44
C ALA A 93 3.59 -1.12 11.94
N THR A 94 3.61 -0.80 13.23
CA THR A 94 4.66 0.01 13.85
C THR A 94 5.89 -0.81 14.28
N GLY A 95 5.80 -2.14 14.26
CA GLY A 95 6.88 -3.07 14.63
C GLY A 95 7.82 -3.45 13.47
N ASP A 96 8.73 -4.39 13.73
CA ASP A 96 9.80 -4.82 12.80
C ASP A 96 9.30 -5.58 11.57
N SER A 97 8.03 -5.95 11.52
CA SER A 97 7.44 -6.73 10.42
C SER A 97 6.05 -6.20 10.09
N PRO A 98 5.95 -5.02 9.46
CA PRO A 98 4.67 -4.44 9.15
C PRO A 98 3.89 -5.31 8.18
N ARG A 99 2.57 -5.27 8.31
CA ARG A 99 1.65 -6.06 7.49
C ARG A 99 0.71 -5.16 6.74
N LEU A 100 0.48 -5.48 5.47
CA LEU A 100 -0.34 -4.72 4.56
C LEU A 100 -1.46 -5.61 4.03
N TRP A 101 -2.70 -5.18 4.22
CA TRP A 101 -3.87 -5.77 3.59
C TRP A 101 -4.15 -5.11 2.25
N THR A 102 -4.63 -5.92 1.32
CA THR A 102 -5.06 -5.50 -0.02
C THR A 102 -6.48 -5.98 -0.26
N ALA A 103 -7.30 -5.12 -0.86
CA ALA A 103 -8.55 -5.51 -1.50
C ALA A 103 -8.35 -5.59 -3.01
N ASN A 104 -8.58 -6.78 -3.58
CA ASN A 104 -8.21 -7.07 -4.96
C ASN A 104 -9.42 -7.16 -5.89
N ALA A 105 -9.20 -6.88 -7.17
CA ALA A 105 -10.24 -6.83 -8.18
C ALA A 105 -10.83 -8.21 -8.53
N ASP A 106 -10.18 -9.31 -8.16
CA ASP A 106 -10.75 -10.66 -8.23
C ASP A 106 -11.74 -10.98 -7.08
N GLY A 107 -11.89 -10.04 -6.13
CA GLY A 107 -12.74 -10.18 -4.95
C GLY A 107 -12.06 -10.85 -3.76
N SER A 108 -10.74 -11.04 -3.81
CA SER A 108 -9.95 -11.53 -2.70
C SER A 108 -9.39 -10.42 -1.82
N LEU A 109 -9.11 -10.79 -0.57
CA LEU A 109 -8.25 -10.05 0.33
C LEU A 109 -6.93 -10.80 0.47
N ALA A 110 -5.81 -10.09 0.40
CA ALA A 110 -4.50 -10.67 0.67
C ALA A 110 -3.73 -9.83 1.69
N MET A 111 -3.06 -10.50 2.61
CA MET A 111 -2.14 -9.90 3.57
C MET A 111 -0.71 -10.17 3.13
N TYR A 112 0.09 -9.12 3.13
CA TYR A 112 1.52 -9.15 2.86
C TYR A 112 2.27 -8.86 4.15
N SER A 113 3.33 -9.61 4.41
CA SER A 113 4.38 -9.19 5.35
C SER A 113 5.45 -8.44 4.58
N VAL A 114 5.83 -7.29 5.10
CA VAL A 114 6.89 -6.44 4.54
C VAL A 114 8.23 -6.84 5.15
N GLY A 115 9.13 -7.37 4.34
CA GLY A 115 10.51 -7.63 4.71
C GLY A 115 11.44 -6.49 4.29
N LEU A 116 12.75 -6.69 4.46
CA LEU A 116 13.76 -5.67 4.14
C LEU A 116 13.88 -5.38 2.64
N GLN A 117 13.47 -6.30 1.76
CA GLN A 117 13.55 -6.16 0.30
C GLN A 117 12.41 -6.86 -0.44
N ASP A 118 11.43 -7.40 0.27
CA ASP A 118 10.39 -8.24 -0.29
C ASP A 118 9.02 -8.02 0.36
N LEU A 119 8.01 -8.43 -0.39
CA LEU A 119 6.64 -8.52 0.05
C LEU A 119 6.21 -9.96 -0.11
N THR A 120 5.95 -10.64 1.01
CA THR A 120 5.54 -12.04 1.02
C THR A 120 4.06 -12.12 1.39
N VAL A 121 3.26 -12.78 0.53
CA VAL A 121 1.86 -13.07 0.85
C VAL A 121 1.82 -14.07 2.00
N THR A 122 1.24 -13.67 3.13
CA THR A 122 1.14 -14.52 4.33
C THR A 122 -0.26 -15.06 4.56
N ALA A 123 -1.28 -14.43 3.98
CA ALA A 123 -2.64 -14.98 3.94
C ALA A 123 -3.40 -14.44 2.72
N SER A 124 -4.31 -15.24 2.17
CA SER A 124 -5.33 -14.74 1.24
C SER A 124 -6.68 -15.41 1.49
N ARG A 125 -7.75 -14.67 1.23
CA ARG A 125 -9.13 -15.20 1.28
C ARG A 125 -9.91 -14.63 0.11
N SER A 126 -10.52 -15.50 -0.69
CA SER A 126 -11.49 -15.09 -1.70
C SER A 126 -12.87 -15.00 -1.05
N CYS A 127 -13.55 -13.88 -1.22
CA CYS A 127 -14.95 -13.77 -0.89
C CYS A 127 -15.75 -14.16 -2.14
N CYS A 128 -16.31 -15.37 -2.15
CA CYS A 128 -17.29 -15.75 -3.18
C CYS A 128 -18.44 -14.73 -3.18
N ARG A 129 -18.98 -14.43 -4.38
CA ARG A 129 -20.09 -13.50 -4.60
C ARG A 129 -21.20 -13.72 -3.57
N GLY A 130 -21.35 -12.80 -2.61
CA GLY A 130 -22.50 -12.79 -1.69
C GLY A 130 -22.22 -12.47 -0.22
N SER A 131 -20.99 -12.57 0.28
CA SER A 131 -20.71 -12.32 1.71
C SER A 131 -19.82 -11.09 1.95
N ALA A 132 -20.51 -9.98 2.23
CA ALA A 132 -20.15 -8.89 3.14
C ALA A 132 -18.71 -8.33 3.11
N TRP A 133 -18.42 -7.49 2.11
CA TRP A 133 -17.32 -6.51 2.17
C TRP A 133 -17.41 -5.58 3.40
N GLY A 134 -18.64 -5.29 3.86
CA GLY A 134 -18.86 -4.34 4.95
C GLY A 134 -18.23 -4.73 6.29
N ARG A 135 -18.22 -6.00 6.70
CA ARG A 135 -17.83 -6.32 8.10
C ARG A 135 -16.32 -6.40 8.33
N LEU A 136 -15.52 -6.74 7.32
CA LEU A 136 -14.06 -6.84 7.50
C LEU A 136 -13.40 -5.45 7.46
N PHE A 137 -13.88 -4.56 6.60
CA PHE A 137 -13.35 -3.20 6.49
C PHE A 137 -13.55 -2.39 7.78
N TRP A 138 -14.73 -2.51 8.41
CA TRP A 138 -15.03 -1.90 9.71
C TRP A 138 -14.26 -2.52 10.89
N ALA A 139 -13.74 -3.74 10.76
CA ALA A 139 -12.97 -4.40 11.81
C ALA A 139 -11.48 -4.04 11.77
N LEU A 140 -10.94 -3.70 10.59
CA LEU A 140 -9.53 -3.31 10.41
C LEU A 140 -9.24 -1.85 10.80
N HIS A 141 -10.26 -0.99 10.90
CA HIS A 141 -10.13 0.45 11.18
C HIS A 141 -10.51 0.85 12.62
N ARG A 142 -10.54 -0.08 13.59
CA ARG A 142 -10.71 0.30 15.00
C ARG A 142 -9.35 0.53 15.67
N PRO A 143 -9.15 1.67 16.36
CA PRO A 143 -7.99 1.90 17.21
C PRO A 143 -7.96 0.94 18.41
#